data_AF-A0A821UE47-F1
#
_entry.id   AF-A0A821UE47-F1
#
_cell.length_a   1.000
_cell.length_b   1.000
_cell.length_c   1.000
_cell.angle_alpha   90.00
_cell.angle_beta   90.00
_cell.angle_gamma   90.00
#
_symmetry.space_group_name_H-M   'P 1'
#
loop_
_entity.id
_entity.type
_entity.pdbx_description
1 polymer ?
#
loop_
_entity_poly.entity_id
_entity_poly.type
_entity_poly.pdbx_seq_one_letter_code
_entity_poly.pdbx_strand_id
1 'polypeptide(L)'
;AESLTEEPVIPCLRIPPRRFTDTIRAPAVYQSPYDMYYQQYFDVINNVLSALDLRFQQSVFPLLRKVEKFIIAAANDTKEDDSLNVENIVEFLNDDIDIPRLKCELNLLSDYFSTINLEKNFSFKKITKIQTIFDLLNAQSVGKTMFHEYCKLLRLYLTIPITTATAERYFSTMNRIKTYLRSTMTHQRFNHVIISHIHKEKLDQLD
;
A
#
# COMPACT_ATOMS: atom_id res chain seq x y z
N ALA A 1 -25.86 38.85 10.24
CA ALA A 1 -24.71 38.61 9.35
C ALA A 1 -23.62 39.55 9.83
N GLU A 2 -22.80 39.08 10.78
CA GLU A 2 -21.63 39.84 11.22
C GLU A 2 -20.68 39.98 10.03
N SER A 3 -20.24 41.22 9.80
CA SER A 3 -19.45 41.61 8.64
C SER A 3 -18.11 40.90 8.63
N LEU A 4 -17.79 40.22 7.53
CA LEU A 4 -16.48 39.57 7.26
C LEU A 4 -15.33 40.57 7.05
N THR A 5 -15.40 41.77 7.64
CA THR A 5 -14.49 42.91 7.39
C THR A 5 -13.70 43.35 8.62
N GLU A 6 -13.78 42.62 9.74
CA GLU A 6 -12.93 42.91 10.90
C GLU A 6 -11.49 42.51 10.63
N GLU A 7 -10.54 43.35 11.05
CA GLU A 7 -9.11 43.05 10.91
C GLU A 7 -8.76 41.78 11.70
N PRO A 8 -7.93 40.89 11.15
CA PRO A 8 -7.61 39.62 11.79
C PRO A 8 -6.91 39.87 13.14
N VAL A 9 -7.45 39.32 14.22
CA VAL A 9 -6.85 39.39 15.57
C VAL A 9 -6.21 38.05 15.92
N ILE A 10 -5.07 38.06 16.61
CA ILE A 10 -4.42 36.84 17.10
C ILE A 10 -5.32 36.21 18.19
N PRO A 11 -5.81 34.97 18.03
CA PRO A 11 -6.64 34.31 19.03
C PRO A 11 -5.85 34.04 20.31
N CYS A 12 -6.46 34.28 21.47
CA CYS A 12 -5.85 33.95 22.76
C CYS A 12 -5.61 32.44 22.87
N LEU A 13 -4.33 32.04 22.86
CA LEU A 13 -3.94 30.64 23.02
C LEU A 13 -4.23 30.18 24.46
N ARG A 14 -5.17 29.24 24.62
CA ARG A 14 -5.34 28.52 25.90
C ARG A 14 -4.19 27.55 26.08
N ILE A 15 -3.41 27.76 27.14
CA ILE A 15 -2.31 26.86 27.49
C ILE A 15 -2.92 25.59 28.09
N PRO A 16 -2.75 24.41 27.47
CA PRO A 16 -3.24 23.16 28.05
C PRO A 16 -2.47 22.82 29.34
N PRO A 17 -3.10 22.18 30.32
CA PRO A 17 -2.44 21.86 31.59
C PRO A 17 -1.26 20.91 31.37
N ARG A 18 -0.15 21.13 32.09
CA ARG A 18 1.17 20.47 31.91
C ARG A 18 1.13 18.95 31.76
N ARG A 19 0.14 18.28 32.37
CA ARG A 19 -0.07 16.83 32.28
C ARG A 19 -0.42 16.30 30.87
N PHE A 20 -0.77 17.18 29.93
CA PHE A 20 -1.09 16.84 28.53
C PHE A 20 -0.07 17.37 27.52
N THR A 21 0.96 18.09 27.98
CA THR A 21 2.01 18.67 27.12
C THR A 21 3.31 17.91 27.34
N ASP A 22 3.45 16.76 26.71
CA ASP A 22 4.74 16.04 26.65
C ASP A 22 5.76 16.74 25.73
N THR A 23 5.36 17.83 25.06
CA THR A 23 6.21 18.61 24.18
C THR A 23 6.96 19.72 24.92
N ILE A 24 8.29 19.67 24.91
CA ILE A 24 9.22 20.70 25.43
C ILE A 24 9.06 22.07 24.73
N ARG A 25 8.29 22.16 23.64
CA ARG A 25 8.11 23.41 22.88
C ARG A 25 7.13 24.36 23.57
N ALA A 26 7.61 25.55 23.90
CA ALA A 26 6.76 26.69 24.26
C ALA A 26 5.74 26.95 23.12
N PRO A 27 4.52 27.44 23.44
CA PRO A 27 3.55 27.79 22.41
C PRO A 27 4.15 28.85 21.47
N ALA A 28 3.91 28.68 20.16
CA ALA A 28 4.38 29.63 19.16
C ALA A 28 3.77 31.01 19.42
N VAL A 29 4.62 32.02 19.64
CA VAL A 29 4.20 33.42 19.80
C VAL A 29 4.36 34.08 18.43
N TYR A 30 3.24 34.58 17.89
CA TYR A 30 3.22 35.23 16.58
C TYR A 30 3.25 36.75 16.76
N GLN A 31 4.07 37.45 15.96
CA GLN A 31 4.20 38.91 16.03
C GLN A 31 3.06 39.66 15.32
N SER A 32 2.47 39.03 14.29
CA SER A 32 1.37 39.57 13.50
C SER A 32 0.35 38.49 13.15
N PRO A 33 -0.95 38.84 13.01
CA PRO A 33 -1.97 37.94 12.46
C PRO A 33 -1.59 37.39 11.08
N TYR A 34 -0.94 38.21 10.23
CA TYR A 34 -0.45 37.77 8.93
C TYR A 34 0.58 36.64 9.07
N ASP A 35 1.57 36.79 9.95
CA ASP A 35 2.61 35.78 10.17
C ASP A 35 2.04 34.48 10.73
N MET A 36 1.01 34.57 11.58
CA MET A 36 0.30 33.40 12.11
C MET A 36 -0.37 32.60 10.99
N TYR A 37 -1.19 33.26 10.15
CA TYR A 37 -1.87 32.58 9.05
C TYR A 37 -0.89 32.11 7.97
N TYR A 38 0.18 32.87 7.72
CA TYR A 38 1.25 32.47 6.81
C TYR A 38 1.92 31.18 7.28
N GLN A 39 2.31 31.09 8.55
CA GLN A 39 2.89 29.86 9.11
C GLN A 39 1.89 28.70 9.11
N GLN A 40 0.64 28.91 9.53
CA GLN A 40 -0.38 27.87 9.49
C GLN A 40 -0.63 27.33 8.08
N TYR A 41 -0.65 28.21 7.08
CA TYR A 41 -0.81 27.84 5.67
C TYR A 41 0.33 26.92 5.21
N PHE A 42 1.59 27.30 5.47
CA PHE A 42 2.73 26.48 5.10
C PHE A 42 2.84 25.20 5.95
N ASP A 43 2.45 25.22 7.21
CA ASP A 43 2.41 24.02 8.05
C ASP A 43 1.42 22.99 7.48
N VAL A 44 0.24 23.43 7.04
CA VAL A 44 -0.73 22.55 6.36
C VAL A 44 -0.13 21.98 5.08
N ILE A 45 0.49 22.82 4.25
CA ILE A 45 1.13 22.36 3.00
C ILE A 45 2.26 21.36 3.28
N ASN A 46 3.15 21.67 4.23
CA ASN A 46 4.27 20.82 4.60
C ASN A 46 3.78 19.49 5.16
N ASN A 47 2.71 19.49 5.97
CA ASN A 47 2.09 18.26 6.45
C ASN A 47 1.50 17.43 5.31
N VAL A 48 0.85 18.06 4.34
CA VAL A 48 0.33 17.38 3.14
C VAL A 48 1.47 16.80 2.31
N LEU A 49 2.53 17.56 2.04
CA LEU A 49 3.70 17.10 1.30
C LEU A 49 4.39 15.95 2.02
N SER A 50 4.61 16.07 3.32
CA SER A 50 5.22 15.00 4.13
C SER A 50 4.34 13.74 4.14
N ALA A 51 3.02 13.87 4.23
CA ALA A 51 2.11 12.74 4.14
C ALA A 51 2.14 12.08 2.75
N LEU A 52 2.27 12.87 1.68
CA LEU A 52 2.44 12.34 0.33
C LEU A 52 3.77 11.60 0.19
N ASP A 53 4.87 12.15 0.68
CA ASP A 53 6.19 11.50 0.64
C ASP A 53 6.18 10.20 1.45
N LEU A 54 5.64 10.21 2.67
CA LEU A 54 5.49 9.00 3.49
C LEU A 54 4.64 7.92 2.80
N ARG A 55 3.66 8.33 1.99
CA ARG A 55 2.76 7.41 1.28
C ARG A 55 3.38 6.85 0.01
N PHE A 56 4.10 7.64 -0.78
CA PHE A 56 4.56 7.27 -2.12
C PHE A 56 6.06 6.93 -2.22
N GLN A 57 6.87 7.31 -1.23
CA GLN A 57 8.31 7.03 -1.21
C GLN A 57 8.68 5.90 -0.23
N GLN A 58 7.79 4.95 -0.03
CA GLN A 58 8.04 3.80 0.83
C GLN A 58 9.16 2.92 0.26
N SER A 59 10.03 2.39 1.12
CA SER A 59 11.16 1.52 0.76
C SER A 59 10.75 0.24 0.03
N VAL A 60 9.48 -0.15 0.12
CA VAL A 60 8.90 -1.34 -0.55
C VAL A 60 8.65 -1.11 -2.04
N PHE A 61 8.41 0.13 -2.50
CA PHE A 61 8.11 0.40 -3.92
C PHE A 61 9.27 0.05 -4.88
N PRO A 62 10.54 0.38 -4.58
CA PRO A 62 11.66 -0.06 -5.39
C PRO A 62 11.73 -1.59 -5.53
N LEU A 63 11.45 -2.33 -4.46
CA LEU A 63 11.40 -3.79 -4.48
C LEU A 63 10.25 -4.29 -5.36
N LEU A 64 9.04 -3.76 -5.15
CA LEU A 64 7.86 -4.15 -5.92
C LEU A 64 8.05 -3.89 -7.42
N ARG A 65 8.70 -2.76 -7.78
CA ARG A 65 9.06 -2.45 -9.18
C ARG A 65 10.07 -3.44 -9.76
N LYS A 66 11.03 -3.92 -8.97
CA LYS A 66 11.95 -4.98 -9.41
C LYS A 66 11.21 -6.29 -9.66
N VAL A 67 10.29 -6.68 -8.76
CA VAL A 67 9.47 -7.88 -8.92
C VAL A 67 8.57 -7.79 -10.15
N GLU A 68 7.93 -6.64 -10.39
CA GLU A 68 7.12 -6.40 -11.59
C GLU A 68 7.93 -6.55 -12.87
N LYS A 69 9.10 -5.90 -12.93
CA LYS A 69 10.02 -6.01 -14.06
C LYS A 69 10.45 -7.46 -14.30
N PHE A 70 10.73 -8.20 -13.23
CA PHE A 70 11.08 -9.62 -13.29
C PHE A 70 9.95 -10.47 -13.88
N ILE A 71 8.72 -10.29 -13.40
CA ILE A 71 7.52 -11.00 -13.90
C ILE A 71 7.31 -10.74 -15.40
N ILE A 72 7.50 -9.50 -15.86
CA ILE A 72 7.33 -9.10 -17.26
C ILE A 72 8.50 -9.58 -18.14
N ALA A 73 9.74 -9.50 -17.64
CA ALA A 73 10.92 -9.96 -18.36
C ALA A 73 10.86 -11.48 -18.59
N ALA A 74 10.46 -12.24 -17.57
CA ALA A 74 10.22 -13.67 -17.67
C ALA A 74 9.20 -14.03 -18.77
N ALA A 75 8.15 -13.23 -18.90
CA ALA A 75 7.10 -13.46 -19.89
C ALA A 75 7.54 -13.22 -21.35
N ASN A 76 8.59 -12.42 -21.58
CA ASN A 76 9.05 -12.03 -22.92
C ASN A 76 10.37 -12.70 -23.35
N ASP A 77 10.91 -13.61 -22.54
CA ASP A 77 12.23 -14.25 -22.75
C ASP A 77 13.39 -13.25 -22.92
N THR A 78 13.24 -12.04 -22.40
CA THR A 78 14.33 -11.06 -22.40
C THR A 78 15.29 -11.43 -21.29
N LYS A 79 16.24 -12.32 -21.59
CA LYS A 79 17.36 -12.72 -20.73
C LYS A 79 18.40 -11.61 -20.54
N GLU A 80 18.08 -10.37 -20.88
CA GLU A 80 19.07 -9.28 -21.04
C GLU A 80 19.51 -8.60 -19.74
N ASP A 81 18.84 -8.83 -18.61
CA ASP A 81 19.23 -8.19 -17.35
C ASP A 81 19.71 -9.22 -16.32
N ASP A 82 20.99 -9.58 -16.39
CA ASP A 82 21.79 -10.23 -15.32
C ASP A 82 21.79 -9.43 -13.98
N SER A 83 21.08 -8.30 -13.92
CA SER A 83 20.86 -7.47 -12.72
C SER A 83 19.57 -7.81 -11.95
N LEU A 84 18.68 -8.63 -12.54
CA LEU A 84 17.46 -9.15 -11.91
C LEU A 84 17.74 -10.53 -11.29
N ASN A 85 18.78 -10.62 -10.45
CA ASN A 85 19.07 -11.87 -9.76
C ASN A 85 17.85 -12.28 -8.94
N VAL A 86 17.37 -13.49 -9.21
CA VAL A 86 16.39 -14.21 -8.39
C VAL A 86 16.78 -14.09 -6.90
N GLU A 87 18.08 -14.01 -6.59
CA GLU A 87 18.68 -13.78 -5.27
C GLU A 87 18.20 -12.52 -4.52
N ASN A 88 17.85 -11.42 -5.19
CA ASN A 88 17.29 -10.23 -4.52
C ASN A 88 15.80 -10.42 -4.15
N ILE A 89 15.11 -11.30 -4.87
CA ILE A 89 13.71 -11.68 -4.61
C ILE A 89 13.68 -12.78 -3.52
N VAL A 90 14.71 -13.61 -3.49
CA VAL A 90 14.98 -14.69 -2.52
C VAL A 90 14.98 -14.13 -1.09
N GLU A 91 15.69 -13.04 -0.77
CA GLU A 91 15.64 -12.46 0.59
C GLU A 91 14.22 -12.11 1.07
N PHE A 92 13.32 -11.73 0.17
CA PHE A 92 11.96 -11.33 0.51
C PHE A 92 10.96 -12.49 0.50
N LEU A 93 11.19 -13.54 -0.32
CA LEU A 93 10.22 -14.61 -0.60
C LEU A 93 10.71 -16.03 -0.24
N ASN A 94 11.84 -16.12 0.46
CA ASN A 94 12.56 -17.38 0.75
C ASN A 94 11.69 -18.50 1.32
N ASP A 95 10.69 -18.17 2.16
CA ASP A 95 9.85 -19.19 2.79
C ASP A 95 8.61 -19.57 1.95
N ASP A 96 8.21 -18.72 1.02
CA ASP A 96 6.96 -18.89 0.26
C ASP A 96 7.15 -19.57 -1.10
N ILE A 97 8.35 -19.46 -1.70
CA ILE A 97 8.59 -19.86 -3.10
C ILE A 97 9.74 -20.85 -3.23
N ASP A 98 9.48 -21.93 -3.98
CA ASP A 98 10.51 -22.91 -4.35
C ASP A 98 11.34 -22.41 -5.55
N ILE A 99 12.53 -21.88 -5.25
CA ILE A 99 13.45 -21.24 -6.22
C ILE A 99 13.85 -22.16 -7.39
N PRO A 100 14.34 -23.40 -7.18
CA PRO A 100 14.72 -24.26 -8.30
C PRO A 100 13.51 -24.57 -9.19
N ARG A 101 12.33 -24.81 -8.61
CA ARG A 101 11.11 -25.06 -9.38
C ARG A 101 10.68 -23.83 -10.17
N LEU A 102 10.73 -22.65 -9.56
CA LEU A 102 10.46 -21.39 -10.24
C LEU A 102 11.39 -21.20 -11.45
N LYS A 103 12.69 -21.45 -11.32
CA LYS A 103 13.65 -21.34 -12.44
C LYS A 103 13.27 -22.25 -13.61
N CYS A 104 12.87 -23.49 -13.34
CA CYS A 104 12.41 -24.41 -14.37
C CYS A 104 11.13 -23.91 -15.04
N GLU A 105 10.15 -23.45 -14.26
CA GLU A 105 8.89 -22.89 -14.75
C GLU A 105 9.13 -21.66 -15.66
N LEU A 106 10.02 -20.76 -15.26
CA LEU A 106 10.35 -19.54 -16.02
C LEU A 106 10.94 -19.85 -17.39
N ASN A 107 11.79 -20.87 -17.50
CA ASN A 107 12.39 -21.27 -18.78
C ASN A 107 11.35 -21.81 -19.79
N LEU A 108 10.24 -22.37 -19.30
CA LEU A 108 9.18 -22.95 -20.14
C LEU A 108 8.06 -21.96 -20.47
N LEU A 109 8.05 -20.81 -19.77
CA LEU A 109 6.94 -19.88 -19.75
C LEU A 109 6.86 -19.04 -21.04
N SER A 110 7.99 -18.67 -21.64
CA SER A 110 8.03 -17.95 -22.92
C SER A 110 7.44 -18.77 -24.07
N ASP A 111 7.81 -20.06 -24.13
CA ASP A 111 7.29 -21.01 -25.11
C ASP A 111 5.79 -21.25 -24.92
N TYR A 112 5.35 -21.38 -23.66
CA TYR A 112 3.93 -21.51 -23.33
C TYR A 112 3.11 -20.30 -23.76
N PHE A 113 3.59 -19.08 -23.52
CA PHE A 113 2.87 -17.88 -23.97
C PHE A 113 2.89 -17.72 -25.49
N SER A 114 3.97 -18.11 -26.15
CA SER A 114 4.06 -18.08 -27.62
C SER A 114 3.05 -19.04 -28.26
N THR A 115 2.90 -20.25 -27.73
CA THR A 115 1.91 -21.22 -28.22
C THR A 115 0.47 -20.74 -28.03
N ILE A 116 0.13 -20.21 -26.85
CA ILE A 116 -1.22 -19.67 -26.60
C ILE A 116 -1.52 -18.46 -27.48
N ASN A 117 -0.54 -17.58 -27.70
CA ASN A 117 -0.72 -16.40 -28.54
C ASN A 117 -1.08 -16.80 -29.98
N LEU A 118 -0.47 -17.87 -30.50
CA LEU A 118 -0.80 -18.46 -31.80
C LEU A 118 -2.18 -19.13 -31.79
N GLU A 119 -2.50 -19.92 -30.78
CA GLU A 119 -3.78 -20.65 -30.71
C GLU A 119 -5.00 -19.75 -30.55
N LYS A 120 -4.85 -18.65 -29.80
CA LYS A 120 -5.97 -17.77 -29.42
C LYS A 120 -5.97 -16.42 -30.16
N ASN A 121 -5.06 -16.20 -31.11
CA ASN A 121 -4.95 -14.96 -31.89
C ASN A 121 -4.91 -13.66 -31.05
N PHE A 122 -4.21 -13.67 -29.91
CA PHE A 122 -4.11 -12.50 -29.05
C PHE A 122 -3.29 -11.35 -29.68
N SER A 123 -2.52 -11.62 -30.75
CA SER A 123 -1.83 -10.64 -31.60
C SER A 123 -0.96 -9.61 -30.85
N PHE A 124 -0.34 -9.99 -29.73
CA PHE A 124 0.62 -9.16 -29.01
C PHE A 124 2.07 -9.58 -29.34
N LYS A 125 2.95 -8.62 -29.66
CA LYS A 125 4.39 -8.87 -29.90
C LYS A 125 5.23 -8.90 -28.62
N LYS A 126 4.81 -8.17 -27.58
CA LYS A 126 5.44 -8.12 -26.26
C LYS A 126 4.37 -7.94 -25.20
N ILE A 127 4.53 -8.63 -24.07
CA ILE A 127 3.69 -8.55 -22.89
C ILE A 127 4.16 -7.35 -22.06
N THR A 128 3.30 -6.36 -21.85
CA THR A 128 3.62 -5.15 -21.06
C THR A 128 2.79 -5.01 -19.80
N LYS A 129 1.67 -5.73 -19.71
CA LYS A 129 0.72 -5.64 -18.59
C LYS A 129 0.68 -6.96 -17.82
N ILE A 130 0.53 -6.88 -16.51
CA ILE A 130 0.32 -8.07 -15.67
C ILE A 130 -1.05 -8.70 -15.96
N GLN A 131 -2.05 -7.88 -16.33
CA GLN A 131 -3.38 -8.38 -16.73
C GLN A 131 -3.30 -9.34 -17.93
N THR A 132 -2.47 -9.03 -18.93
CA THR A 132 -2.30 -9.91 -20.10
C THR A 132 -1.68 -11.25 -19.71
N ILE A 133 -0.79 -11.28 -18.72
CA ILE A 133 -0.22 -12.52 -18.18
C ILE A 133 -1.31 -13.36 -17.53
N PHE A 134 -2.19 -12.71 -16.76
CA PHE A 134 -3.32 -13.39 -16.10
C PHE A 134 -4.31 -13.99 -17.12
N ASP A 135 -4.62 -13.25 -18.19
CA ASP A 135 -5.52 -13.72 -19.25
C ASP A 135 -4.93 -14.92 -20.00
N LEU A 136 -3.63 -14.90 -20.30
CA LEU A 136 -2.92 -16.02 -20.93
C LEU A 136 -2.90 -17.26 -20.04
N LEU A 137 -2.61 -17.11 -18.74
CA LEU A 137 -2.64 -18.22 -17.78
C LEU A 137 -4.06 -18.77 -17.55
N ASN A 138 -5.09 -17.98 -17.77
CA ASN A 138 -6.49 -18.40 -17.68
C ASN A 138 -7.03 -19.00 -18.98
N ALA A 139 -6.37 -18.76 -20.11
CA ALA A 139 -6.83 -19.21 -21.43
C ALA A 139 -6.91 -20.75 -21.53
N GLN A 140 -6.12 -21.45 -20.72
CA GLN A 140 -6.09 -22.91 -20.62
C GLN A 140 -6.01 -23.32 -19.15
N SER A 141 -6.81 -24.31 -18.74
CA SER A 141 -6.84 -24.80 -17.34
C SER A 141 -5.49 -25.34 -16.86
N VAL A 142 -4.67 -25.86 -17.80
CA VAL A 142 -3.37 -26.49 -17.54
C VAL A 142 -2.30 -25.49 -17.12
N GLY A 143 -2.39 -24.23 -17.54
CA GLY A 143 -1.39 -23.20 -17.22
C GLY A 143 -1.22 -23.00 -15.72
N LYS A 144 -2.32 -22.97 -14.98
CA LYS A 144 -2.29 -22.80 -13.51
C LYS A 144 -1.66 -23.98 -12.77
N THR A 145 -1.80 -25.19 -13.32
CA THR A 145 -1.24 -26.40 -12.70
C THR A 145 0.23 -26.59 -13.05
N MET A 146 0.65 -26.18 -14.24
CA MET A 146 2.03 -26.30 -14.70
C MET A 146 2.94 -25.22 -14.12
N PHE A 147 2.44 -23.99 -13.99
CA PHE A 147 3.21 -22.83 -13.52
C PHE A 147 2.79 -22.43 -12.10
N HIS A 148 2.94 -23.35 -11.15
CA HIS A 148 2.44 -23.17 -9.79
C HIS A 148 3.21 -22.08 -9.03
N GLU A 149 4.55 -22.10 -9.08
CA GLU A 149 5.38 -21.14 -8.38
C GLU A 149 5.29 -19.76 -9.03
N TYR A 150 5.21 -19.69 -10.35
CA TYR A 150 4.95 -18.42 -11.04
C TYR A 150 3.58 -17.82 -10.67
N CYS A 151 2.53 -18.65 -10.61
CA CYS A 151 1.21 -18.20 -10.14
C CYS A 151 1.24 -17.75 -8.68
N LYS A 152 2.03 -18.41 -7.83
CA LYS A 152 2.20 -18.01 -6.43
C LYS A 152 2.90 -16.65 -6.32
N LEU A 153 3.97 -16.44 -7.10
CA LEU A 153 4.67 -15.15 -7.20
C LEU A 153 3.72 -14.02 -7.64
N LEU A 154 2.92 -14.26 -8.68
CA LEU A 154 1.91 -13.31 -9.16
C LEU A 154 0.87 -12.98 -8.08
N ARG A 155 0.37 -13.98 -7.37
CA ARG A 155 -0.58 -13.77 -6.27
C ARG A 155 0.03 -12.93 -5.17
N LEU A 156 1.25 -13.26 -4.78
CA LEU A 156 1.97 -12.55 -3.73
C LEU A 156 2.15 -11.07 -4.11
N TYR A 157 2.62 -10.81 -5.34
CA TYR A 157 2.71 -9.46 -5.89
C TYR A 157 1.38 -8.69 -5.82
N LEU A 158 0.27 -9.33 -6.20
CA LEU A 158 -1.07 -8.70 -6.17
C LEU A 158 -1.63 -8.51 -4.76
N THR A 159 -1.19 -9.32 -3.79
CA THR A 159 -1.64 -9.22 -2.39
C THR A 159 -0.84 -8.21 -1.57
N ILE A 160 0.36 -7.83 -2.00
CA ILE A 160 1.13 -6.78 -1.31
C ILE A 160 0.28 -5.50 -1.33
N PRO A 161 -0.09 -4.96 -0.17
CA PRO A 161 -0.90 -3.76 -0.12
C PRO A 161 -0.08 -2.60 -0.68
N ILE A 162 -0.44 -2.16 -1.88
CA ILE A 162 0.13 -0.97 -2.53
C ILE A 162 -0.25 0.30 -1.73
N THR A 163 -1.26 0.21 -0.86
CA THR A 163 -1.73 1.35 -0.07
C THR A 163 -1.88 1.00 1.41
N THR A 164 -1.58 1.98 2.26
CA THR A 164 -1.80 1.97 3.71
C THR A 164 -3.26 2.24 4.10
N ALA A 165 -4.16 2.44 3.14
CA ALA A 165 -5.53 2.89 3.40
C ALA A 165 -6.32 1.95 4.32
N THR A 166 -6.08 0.65 4.23
CA THR A 166 -6.68 -0.34 5.14
C THR A 166 -6.16 -0.10 6.56
N ALA A 167 -4.85 -0.06 6.77
CA ALA A 167 -4.22 0.24 8.07
C ALA A 167 -4.69 1.58 8.64
N GLU A 168 -4.75 2.63 7.84
CA GLU A 168 -5.28 3.95 8.23
C GLU A 168 -6.74 3.87 8.68
N ARG A 169 -7.58 3.08 7.98
CA ARG A 169 -8.96 2.80 8.42
C ARG A 169 -8.96 2.08 9.77
N TYR A 170 -8.08 1.08 9.99
CA TYR A 170 -7.95 0.42 11.29
C TYR A 170 -7.54 1.41 12.39
N PHE A 171 -6.55 2.27 12.18
CA PHE A 171 -6.11 3.25 13.18
C PHE A 171 -7.14 4.36 13.43
N SER A 172 -7.81 4.83 12.39
CA SER A 172 -8.87 5.84 12.51
C SER A 172 -10.05 5.30 13.32
N THR A 173 -10.50 4.08 13.02
CA THR A 173 -11.56 3.42 13.80
C THR A 173 -11.11 3.11 15.23
N MET A 174 -9.86 2.69 15.41
CA MET A 174 -9.24 2.51 16.72
C MET A 174 -9.27 3.79 17.55
N ASN A 175 -8.91 4.94 16.99
CA ASN A 175 -8.94 6.23 17.70
C ASN A 175 -10.36 6.67 18.08
N ARG A 176 -11.36 6.35 17.24
CA ARG A 176 -12.78 6.59 17.56
C ARG A 176 -13.28 5.68 18.68
N ILE A 177 -12.77 4.45 18.74
CA ILE A 177 -13.15 3.45 19.71
C ILE A 177 -12.42 3.67 21.03
N LYS A 178 -11.12 3.96 21.03
CA LYS A 178 -10.33 4.13 22.24
C LYS A 178 -10.22 5.61 22.60
N THR A 179 -11.25 6.12 23.26
CA THR A 179 -11.29 7.51 23.72
C THR A 179 -10.81 7.63 25.17
N TYR A 180 -10.51 8.86 25.60
CA TYR A 180 -10.10 9.15 26.99
C TYR A 180 -11.07 8.60 28.04
N LEU A 181 -12.38 8.71 27.77
CA LEU A 181 -13.44 8.20 28.65
C LEU A 181 -13.59 6.68 28.61
N ARG A 182 -13.03 6.01 27.59
CA ARG A 182 -13.07 4.54 27.42
C ARG A 182 -11.67 3.93 27.42
N SER A 183 -10.85 4.33 28.39
CA SER A 183 -9.46 3.89 28.53
C SER A 183 -9.30 2.52 29.21
N THR A 184 -10.32 2.04 29.93
CA THR A 184 -10.27 0.80 30.74
C THR A 184 -10.80 -0.46 30.06
N MET A 185 -11.00 -0.44 28.74
CA MET A 185 -11.54 -1.59 28.01
C MET A 185 -10.50 -2.71 27.87
N THR A 186 -10.90 -3.96 28.11
CA THR A 186 -10.03 -5.13 27.93
C THR A 186 -9.63 -5.31 26.46
N HIS A 187 -8.41 -5.81 26.23
CA HIS A 187 -7.89 -6.05 24.87
C HIS A 187 -8.78 -6.99 24.05
N GLN A 188 -9.35 -8.03 24.67
CA GLN A 188 -10.27 -8.95 24.00
C GLN A 188 -11.54 -8.22 23.51
N ARG A 189 -12.21 -7.48 24.39
CA ARG A 189 -13.41 -6.71 24.01
C ARG A 189 -13.10 -5.68 22.93
N PHE A 190 -11.96 -5.01 23.04
CA PHE A 190 -11.51 -4.03 22.07
C PHE A 190 -11.35 -4.63 20.67
N ASN A 191 -10.64 -5.74 20.56
CA ASN A 191 -10.41 -6.42 19.29
C ASN A 191 -11.74 -6.86 18.66
N HIS A 192 -12.65 -7.45 19.44
CA HIS A 192 -13.97 -7.86 18.94
C HIS A 192 -14.79 -6.67 18.41
N VAL A 193 -14.81 -5.54 19.14
CA VAL A 193 -15.56 -4.35 18.73
C VAL A 193 -14.97 -3.72 17.46
N ILE A 194 -13.65 -3.64 17.33
CA ILE A 194 -13.00 -3.09 16.13
C ILE A 194 -13.30 -3.96 14.91
N ILE A 195 -13.10 -5.27 15.01
CA ILE A 195 -13.36 -6.22 13.93
C ILE A 195 -14.82 -6.09 13.48
N SER A 196 -15.74 -6.04 14.44
CA SER A 196 -17.18 -5.88 14.15
C SER A 196 -17.49 -4.56 13.46
N HIS A 197 -16.85 -3.46 13.88
CA HIS A 197 -17.07 -2.16 13.28
C HIS A 197 -16.50 -2.06 11.85
N ILE A 198 -15.33 -2.64 11.61
CA ILE A 198 -14.66 -2.59 10.31
C ILE A 198 -15.35 -3.49 9.29
N HIS A 199 -15.78 -4.68 9.72
CA HIS A 199 -16.48 -5.64 8.89
C HIS A 199 -18.00 -5.61 9.07
N LYS A 200 -18.55 -4.47 9.48
CA LYS A 200 -19.99 -4.31 9.72
C LYS A 200 -20.84 -4.81 8.55
N GLU A 201 -20.50 -4.41 7.33
CA GLU A 201 -21.23 -4.84 6.11
C GLU A 201 -21.26 -6.35 5.92
N LYS A 202 -20.20 -7.07 6.33
CA LYS A 202 -20.15 -8.53 6.26
C LYS A 202 -20.94 -9.17 7.39
N LEU A 203 -20.99 -8.54 8.57
CA LEU A 203 -21.79 -9.01 9.70
C LEU A 203 -23.28 -8.81 9.44
N ASP A 204 -23.68 -7.68 8.87
CA ASP A 204 -25.07 -7.37 8.51
C ASP A 204 -25.64 -8.36 7.46
N GLN A 205 -24.77 -9.13 6.77
CA GLN A 205 -25.16 -10.19 5.82
C GLN A 205 -25.33 -11.58 6.45
N LEU A 206 -24.88 -11.75 7.70
CA LEU A 206 -24.99 -13.02 8.43
C LEU A 206 -26.27 -13.10 9.27
N ASP A 207 -26.97 -11.99 9.43
CA ASP A 207 -28.30 -11.88 10.04
C ASP A 207 -29.41 -12.20 9.01
#